data_AF-A0A0Q6USU7-F1
#
_entry.id   AF-A0A0Q6USU7-F1
#
_cell.length_a   1.000
_cell.length_b   1.000
_cell.length_c   1.000
_cell.angle_alpha   90.00
_cell.angle_beta   90.00
_cell.angle_gamma   90.00
#
_symmetry.space_group_name_H-M   'P 1'
#
loop_
_entity.id
_entity.type
_entity.pdbx_description
1 polymer ?
#
loop_
_entity_poly.entity_id
_entity_poly.type
_entity_poly.pdbx_seq_one_letter_code
_entity_poly.pdbx_strand_id
1 'polypeptide(L)'
;MSQIQTPSPSQWCADLQVKLMAALDAAWALAEKSDDPTVIARARDKARLCGQMAAEARKVVALLPPPKPEKPLLRPAAATAPLIAAAERELEAEIKPPAAQALAMQAALRKLKRR
;
A
#
# COMPACT_ATOMS: atom_id res chain seq x y z
N MET A 1 -25.06 -9.52 -2.01
CA MET A 1 -23.88 -10.34 -1.66
C MET A 1 -22.81 -9.38 -1.14
N SER A 2 -22.74 -9.15 0.18
CA SER A 2 -21.73 -8.24 0.75
C SER A 2 -20.38 -8.94 0.77
N GLN A 3 -19.39 -8.38 0.06
CA GLN A 3 -18.02 -8.90 0.04
C GLN A 3 -17.41 -8.75 1.44
N ILE A 4 -17.04 -9.86 2.08
CA ILE A 4 -16.31 -9.83 3.35
C ILE A 4 -14.87 -9.48 2.99
N GLN A 5 -14.50 -8.21 3.12
CA GLN A 5 -13.11 -7.79 3.02
C GLN A 5 -12.37 -8.28 4.26
N THR A 6 -11.38 -9.15 4.06
CA THR A 6 -10.49 -9.58 5.14
C THR A 6 -9.50 -8.45 5.42
N PRO A 7 -9.45 -7.90 6.64
CA PRO A 7 -8.56 -6.79 6.96
C PRO A 7 -7.09 -7.21 6.77
N SER A 8 -6.26 -6.28 6.31
CA SER A 8 -4.81 -6.51 6.30
C SER A 8 -4.33 -6.69 7.75
N PRO A 9 -3.22 -7.42 8.00
CA PRO A 9 -2.73 -7.59 9.36
C PRO A 9 -2.39 -6.27 10.07
N SER A 10 -1.90 -5.27 9.32
CA SER A 10 -1.66 -3.92 9.85
C SER A 10 -2.95 -3.24 10.29
N GLN A 11 -4.02 -3.37 9.49
CA GLN A 11 -5.36 -2.86 9.83
C GLN A 11 -5.89 -3.54 11.10
N TRP A 12 -5.76 -4.87 11.17
CA TRP A 12 -6.17 -5.66 12.33
C TRP A 12 -5.44 -5.22 13.61
N CYS A 13 -4.14 -4.96 13.54
CA CYS A 13 -3.39 -4.47 14.70
C CYS A 13 -3.81 -3.06 15.13
N ALA A 14 -4.10 -2.17 14.18
CA ALA A 14 -4.61 -0.83 14.51
C ALA A 14 -5.98 -0.93 15.21
N ASP A 15 -6.89 -1.75 14.68
CA ASP A 15 -8.21 -1.98 15.30
C ASP A 15 -8.08 -2.61 16.70
N LEU A 16 -7.13 -3.53 16.86
CA LEU A 16 -6.85 -4.14 18.16
C LEU A 16 -6.29 -3.11 19.15
N GLN A 17 -5.38 -2.24 18.71
CA GLN A 17 -4.81 -1.19 19.54
C GLN A 17 -5.90 -0.27 20.09
N VAL A 18 -6.84 0.16 19.23
CA VAL A 18 -7.99 1.00 19.66
C VAL A 18 -8.83 0.28 20.72
N LYS A 19 -9.12 -1.01 20.53
CA LYS A 19 -9.87 -1.81 21.51
C LYS A 19 -9.15 -1.93 22.85
N LEU A 20 -7.83 -2.14 22.83
CA LEU A 20 -7.01 -2.25 24.04
C LEU A 20 -6.94 -0.91 24.79
N MET A 21 -6.79 0.21 24.07
CA MET A 21 -6.84 1.55 24.68
C MET A 21 -8.18 1.78 25.39
N ALA A 22 -9.31 1.55 24.69
CA ALA A 22 -10.64 1.69 25.28
C ALA A 22 -10.85 0.77 26.50
N ALA A 23 -10.29 -0.44 26.47
CA ALA A 23 -10.37 -1.38 27.60
C ALA A 23 -9.56 -0.90 28.82
N LEU A 24 -8.41 -0.26 28.59
CA LEU A 24 -7.59 0.34 29.65
C LEU A 24 -8.29 1.56 30.24
N ASP A 25 -8.87 2.43 29.41
CA ASP A 25 -9.64 3.59 29.86
C ASP A 25 -10.82 3.16 30.74
N ALA A 26 -11.55 2.12 30.32
CA ALA A 26 -12.65 1.55 31.10
C ALA A 26 -12.17 0.92 32.42
N ALA A 27 -11.01 0.26 32.42
CA ALA A 27 -10.43 -0.31 33.64
C ALA A 27 -9.99 0.79 34.62
N TRP A 28 -9.38 1.87 34.11
CA TRP A 28 -9.01 3.03 34.89
C TRP A 28 -10.24 3.69 35.52
N ALA A 29 -11.26 3.98 34.72
CA ALA A 29 -12.50 4.59 35.20
C ALA A 29 -13.23 3.72 36.25
N LEU A 30 -13.11 2.39 36.17
CA LEU A 30 -13.66 1.47 37.18
C LEU A 30 -12.88 1.55 38.50
N ALA A 31 -11.55 1.58 38.43
CA ALA A 31 -10.71 1.68 39.62
C ALA A 31 -10.84 3.04 40.32
N GLU A 32 -10.97 4.13 39.56
CA GLU A 32 -11.13 5.49 40.10
C GLU A 32 -12.45 5.68 40.86
N LYS A 33 -13.51 4.97 40.47
CA LYS A 33 -14.84 5.09 41.06
C LYS A 33 -15.09 4.12 42.22
N SER A 34 -14.12 3.28 42.57
CA SER A 34 -14.32 2.19 43.53
C SER A 34 -13.22 2.15 44.57
N ASP A 35 -13.62 2.16 45.85
CA ASP A 35 -12.73 1.93 46.99
C ASP A 35 -12.64 0.44 47.38
N ASP A 36 -13.31 -0.45 46.64
CA ASP A 36 -13.26 -1.89 46.88
C ASP A 36 -11.93 -2.46 46.35
N PRO A 37 -11.07 -3.03 47.23
CA PRO A 37 -9.78 -3.57 46.82
C PRO A 37 -9.91 -4.71 45.79
N THR A 38 -11.00 -5.46 45.79
CA THR A 38 -11.24 -6.54 44.83
C THR A 38 -11.56 -6.02 43.44
N VAL A 39 -12.28 -4.90 43.35
CA VAL A 39 -12.59 -4.22 42.08
C VAL A 39 -11.33 -3.60 41.50
N ILE A 40 -10.52 -2.95 42.33
CA ILE A 40 -9.22 -2.40 41.91
C ILE A 40 -8.30 -3.53 41.43
N ALA A 41 -8.23 -4.67 42.13
CA ALA A 41 -7.45 -5.82 41.69
C ALA A 41 -7.89 -6.33 40.31
N ARG A 42 -9.21 -6.50 40.10
CA ARG A 42 -9.76 -6.91 38.81
C ARG A 42 -9.44 -5.92 37.69
N ALA A 43 -9.53 -4.61 37.95
CA ALA A 43 -9.18 -3.58 36.97
C ALA A 43 -7.69 -3.68 36.58
N ARG A 44 -6.79 -3.89 37.55
CA ARG A 44 -5.36 -4.10 37.30
C ARG A 44 -5.10 -5.37 36.50
N ASP A 45 -5.80 -6.46 36.79
CA ASP A 45 -5.65 -7.72 36.06
C ASP A 45 -6.15 -7.59 34.61
N LYS A 46 -7.23 -6.83 34.38
CA LYS A 46 -7.68 -6.49 33.03
C LYS A 46 -6.63 -5.69 32.26
N ALA A 47 -5.98 -4.71 32.91
CA ALA A 47 -4.90 -3.94 32.29
C ALA A 47 -3.68 -4.83 31.95
N ARG A 48 -3.32 -5.78 32.82
CA ARG A 48 -2.26 -6.76 32.55
C ARG A 48 -2.59 -7.65 31.36
N LEU A 49 -3.82 -8.15 31.28
CA LEU A 49 -4.27 -8.97 30.16
C LEU A 49 -4.19 -8.21 28.83
N CYS A 50 -4.54 -6.91 28.82
CA CYS A 50 -4.39 -6.06 27.64
C CYS A 50 -2.92 -5.99 27.17
N GLY A 51 -1.98 -5.87 28.11
CA GLY A 51 -0.54 -5.90 27.81
C GLY A 51 -0.06 -7.24 27.24
N GLN A 52 -0.54 -8.36 27.78
CA GLN A 52 -0.23 -9.70 27.27
C GLN A 52 -0.78 -9.90 25.85
N MET A 53 -2.03 -9.52 25.59
CA MET A 53 -2.61 -9.56 24.24
C MET A 53 -1.82 -8.71 23.24
N ALA A 54 -1.39 -7.51 23.64
CA ALA A 54 -0.57 -6.67 22.78
C ALA A 54 0.78 -7.33 22.43
N ALA A 55 1.39 -8.03 23.38
CA ALA A 55 2.63 -8.77 23.14
C ALA A 55 2.42 -9.93 22.15
N GLU A 56 1.35 -10.70 22.30
CA GLU A 56 1.02 -11.78 21.36
C GLU A 56 0.70 -11.25 19.96
N ALA A 57 -0.04 -10.15 19.85
CA ALA A 57 -0.34 -9.53 18.56
C ALA A 57 0.93 -9.11 17.80
N ARG A 58 1.95 -8.59 18.50
CA ARG A 58 3.25 -8.27 17.88
C ARG A 58 3.95 -9.51 17.35
N LYS A 59 3.86 -10.65 18.03
CA LYS A 59 4.41 -11.92 17.54
C LYS A 59 3.69 -12.37 16.26
N VAL A 60 2.37 -12.23 16.20
CA VAL A 60 1.59 -12.53 14.99
C VAL A 60 2.04 -11.67 13.81
N VAL A 61 2.25 -10.36 14.03
CA VAL A 61 2.77 -9.47 12.97
C VAL A 61 4.19 -9.84 12.55
N ALA A 62 5.04 -10.25 13.50
CA ALA A 62 6.41 -10.65 13.20
C ALA A 62 6.52 -11.92 12.34
N LEU A 63 5.46 -12.75 12.26
CA LEU A 63 5.40 -13.89 11.35
C LEU A 63 5.16 -13.47 9.89
N LEU A 64 4.80 -12.23 9.63
CA LEU A 64 4.51 -11.75 8.29
C LEU A 64 5.81 -11.38 7.57
N PRO A 65 5.86 -11.55 6.24
CA PRO A 65 6.98 -11.04 5.44
C PRO A 65 7.16 -9.54 5.69
N PRO A 66 8.41 -9.05 5.83
CA PRO A 66 8.65 -7.62 6.01
C PRO A 66 8.08 -6.86 4.80
N PRO A 67 7.49 -5.67 5.02
CA PRO A 67 6.98 -4.86 3.93
C PRO A 67 8.14 -4.56 2.98
N LYS A 68 7.94 -4.87 1.69
CA LYS A 68 8.93 -4.55 0.66
C LYS A 68 9.12 -3.04 0.69
N PRO A 69 10.35 -2.53 0.88
CA PRO A 69 10.57 -1.10 0.84
C PRO A 69 10.08 -0.61 -0.51
N GLU A 70 9.06 0.26 -0.51
CA GLU A 70 8.74 1.05 -1.68
C GLU A 70 10.01 1.85 -1.97
N LYS A 71 10.75 1.43 -2.99
CA LYS A 71 11.82 2.26 -3.54
C LYS A 71 11.15 3.60 -3.82
N PRO A 72 11.63 4.71 -3.24
CA PRO A 72 11.14 6.01 -3.63
C PRO A 72 11.23 6.06 -5.15
N LEU A 73 10.09 6.22 -5.83
CA LEU A 73 10.08 6.60 -7.22
C LEU A 73 10.55 8.05 -7.27
N LEU A 74 11.84 8.26 -7.00
CA LEU A 74 12.62 9.38 -7.47
C LEU A 74 12.71 9.15 -8.99
N ARG A 75 11.60 9.42 -9.68
CA ARG A 75 11.59 9.66 -11.10
C ARG A 75 11.87 11.16 -11.22
N PRO A 76 13.13 11.61 -11.44
CA PRO A 76 13.35 13.01 -11.70
C PRO A 76 12.53 13.37 -12.95
N ALA A 77 11.56 14.27 -12.80
CA ALA A 77 10.72 14.75 -13.90
C ALA A 77 11.57 15.22 -15.11
N ALA A 78 12.83 15.61 -14.86
CA ALA A 78 13.82 15.97 -15.86
C ALA A 78 14.24 14.82 -16.81
N ALA A 79 14.16 13.55 -16.40
CA ALA A 79 14.57 12.42 -17.24
C ALA A 79 13.47 11.92 -18.20
N THR A 80 12.20 12.23 -17.91
CA THR A 80 11.05 11.87 -18.76
C THR A 80 10.72 12.92 -19.82
N ALA A 81 11.11 14.18 -19.60
CA ALA A 81 10.92 15.26 -20.57
C ALA A 81 11.45 14.95 -21.98
N PRO A 82 12.68 14.41 -22.17
CA PRO A 82 13.16 14.09 -23.52
C PRO A 82 12.44 12.92 -24.18
N LEU A 83 11.93 11.96 -23.39
CA LEU A 83 11.15 10.82 -23.92
C LEU A 83 9.74 11.24 -24.35
N ILE A 84 9.10 12.15 -23.60
CA ILE A 84 7.80 12.72 -23.95
C ILE A 84 7.93 13.62 -25.19
N ALA A 85 8.95 14.48 -25.23
CA ALA A 85 9.22 15.33 -26.38
C ALA A 85 9.59 14.53 -27.65
N ALA A 86 10.25 13.38 -27.50
CA ALA A 86 10.51 12.47 -28.61
C ALA A 86 9.22 11.81 -29.14
N ALA A 87 8.33 11.38 -28.24
CA ALA A 87 7.03 10.80 -28.60
C ALA A 87 6.11 11.84 -29.27
N GLU A 88 6.10 13.09 -28.79
CA GLU A 88 5.38 14.20 -29.42
C GLU A 88 5.93 14.53 -30.82
N ARG A 89 7.25 14.46 -31.01
CA ARG A 89 7.87 14.64 -32.32
C ARG A 89 7.61 13.50 -33.30
N GLU A 90 7.50 12.26 -32.82
CA GLU A 90 7.07 11.13 -33.66
C GLU A 90 5.61 11.30 -34.09
N LEU A 91 4.73 11.74 -33.18
CA LEU A 91 3.32 12.01 -33.49
C LEU A 91 3.14 13.17 -34.49
N GLU A 92 3.95 14.22 -34.36
CA GLU A 92 3.97 15.35 -35.30
C GLU A 92 4.58 14.97 -36.66
N ALA A 93 5.56 14.06 -36.67
CA ALA A 93 6.17 13.54 -37.89
C ALA A 93 5.22 12.59 -38.66
N GLU A 94 4.31 11.91 -37.95
CA GLU A 94 3.29 11.02 -38.54
C GLU A 94 2.20 11.79 -39.31
N ILE A 95 2.05 13.10 -39.08
CA ILE A 95 1.13 13.98 -39.83
C ILE A 95 1.73 14.44 -41.17
N LYS A 96 3.05 14.35 -41.35
CA LYS A 96 3.71 14.77 -42.60
C LYS A 96 3.61 13.65 -43.65
N PRO A 97 3.23 13.94 -44.90
CA PRO A 97 3.15 12.89 -45.92
C PRO A 97 4.51 12.20 -46.06
N PRO A 98 4.54 10.86 -46.12
CA PRO A 98 5.79 10.11 -46.13
C PRO A 98 6.67 10.60 -47.28
N ALA A 99 7.94 10.87 -46.97
CA ALA A 99 8.92 11.30 -47.97
C ALA A 99 8.92 10.33 -49.16
N ALA A 100 9.04 10.83 -50.39
CA ALA A 100 8.96 10.02 -51.62
C ALA A 100 9.90 8.80 -51.62
N GLN A 101 11.02 8.88 -50.90
CA GLN A 101 11.96 7.79 -50.69
C GLN A 101 11.36 6.63 -49.86
N ALA A 102 10.54 6.92 -48.85
CA ALA A 102 9.86 5.91 -48.04
C ALA A 102 8.82 5.14 -48.87
N LEU A 103 8.08 5.82 -49.75
CA LEU A 103 7.14 5.17 -50.68
C LEU A 103 7.85 4.28 -51.70
N ALA A 104 9.00 4.73 -52.23
CA ALA A 104 9.81 3.93 -53.15
C ALA A 104 10.36 2.66 -52.46
N MET A 105 10.83 2.77 -51.22
CA MET A 105 11.33 1.64 -50.43
C MET A 105 10.22 0.63 -50.13
N GLN A 106 9.02 1.08 -49.75
CA GLN A 106 7.88 0.20 -49.50
C GLN A 106 7.42 -0.55 -50.76
N ALA A 107 7.44 0.11 -51.92
CA ALA A 107 7.12 -0.52 -53.20
C ALA A 107 8.15 -1.62 -53.58
N ALA A 108 9.43 -1.39 -53.31
CA ALA A 108 10.48 -2.39 -53.52
C ALA A 108 10.31 -3.59 -52.59
N LEU A 109 10.03 -3.36 -51.30
CA LEU A 109 9.80 -4.43 -50.33
C LEU A 109 8.56 -5.27 -50.65
N ARG A 110 7.48 -4.66 -51.15
CA ARG A 110 6.30 -5.40 -51.63
C ARG A 110 6.59 -6.29 -52.83
N LYS A 111 7.48 -5.86 -53.74
CA LYS A 111 7.91 -6.68 -54.89
C LYS A 111 8.75 -7.88 -54.43
N LEU A 112 9.57 -7.71 -53.38
CA LEU A 112 10.38 -8.79 -52.81
C LEU A 112 9.53 -9.85 -52.09
N LYS A 113 8.48 -9.43 -51.36
CA LYS A 113 7.53 -10.34 -50.67
C LYS A 113 6.59 -11.12 -51.60
N ARG A 114 6.61 -10.86 -52.91
CA ARG A 114 5.81 -11.58 -53.92
C ARG A 114 6.59 -12.68 -54.64
N ARG A 115 7.75 -13.08 -54.12
CA ARG A 115 8.50 -14.26 -54.54
C ARG A 115 8.58 -15.27 -53.41
#